data_AF-A0A7S2Y1Z0-F1
#
_entry.id   AF-A0A7S2Y1Z0-F1
#
_cell.length_a   1.000
_cell.length_b   1.000
_cell.length_c   1.000
_cell.angle_alpha   90.00
_cell.angle_beta   90.00
_cell.angle_gamma   90.00
#
_symmetry.space_group_name_H-M   'P 1'
#
loop_
_entity.id
_entity.type
_entity.pdbx_description
1 polymer ?
#
loop_
_entity_poly.entity_id
_entity_poly.type
_entity_poly.pdbx_seq_one_letter_code
_entity_poly.pdbx_strand_id
1 'polypeptide(L)'
;LLFLQNITGFIVGKKAENQGIAKDGAKLVTAVACADVPKLTLVIGGSYGAGNYGMCGRAYSPRFLYLWPNARVSVMGGEQAANVLAQVEKDKRERNGQAFSQEEEQKLKA
;
A
#
# COMPACT_ATOMS: atom_id res chain seq x y z
N LEU A 1 -18.53 0.37 -13.59
CA LEU A 1 -17.09 0.71 -13.46
C LEU A 1 -16.28 -0.57 -13.47
N LEU A 2 -15.16 -0.60 -14.19
CA LEU A 2 -14.19 -1.70 -14.19
C LEU A 2 -12.86 -1.19 -13.64
N PHE A 3 -12.34 -1.85 -12.61
CA PHE A 3 -11.06 -1.53 -11.99
C PHE A 3 -10.03 -2.61 -12.32
N LEU A 4 -8.93 -2.21 -12.94
CA LEU A 4 -7.77 -3.06 -13.18
C LEU A 4 -6.68 -2.69 -12.19
N GLN A 5 -6.46 -3.52 -11.18
CA GLN A 5 -5.51 -3.22 -10.11
C GLN A 5 -4.11 -3.70 -10.48
N ASN A 6 -3.21 -2.73 -10.66
CA ASN A 6 -1.77 -2.90 -10.63
C ASN A 6 -1.14 -1.66 -9.98
N ILE A 7 -1.38 -1.51 -8.68
CA ILE A 7 -1.00 -0.33 -7.91
C ILE A 7 0.01 -0.71 -6.83
N THR A 8 0.92 0.20 -6.50
CA THR A 8 1.91 0.06 -5.42
C THR A 8 1.61 0.95 -4.21
N GLY A 9 0.62 1.83 -4.33
CA GLY A 9 0.25 2.82 -3.32
C GLY A 9 0.06 4.20 -3.95
N PHE A 10 0.05 5.23 -3.11
CA PHE A 10 0.11 6.63 -3.56
C PHE A 10 1.56 7.12 -3.58
N ILE A 11 1.81 8.18 -4.36
CA ILE A 11 3.11 8.85 -4.38
C ILE A 11 3.35 9.47 -3.00
N VAL A 12 4.55 9.26 -2.45
CA VAL A 12 5.00 9.82 -1.17
C VAL A 12 6.00 10.95 -1.38
N GLY A 13 6.15 11.80 -0.37
CA GLY A 13 7.18 12.84 -0.32
C GLY A 13 6.60 14.25 -0.15
N LYS A 14 7.42 15.16 0.37
CA LYS A 14 7.00 16.50 0.81
C LYS A 14 6.21 17.29 -0.26
N LYS A 15 6.61 17.17 -1.53
CA LYS A 15 5.90 17.82 -2.64
C LYS A 15 4.50 17.26 -2.83
N ALA A 16 4.34 15.93 -2.84
CA ALA A 16 3.06 15.27 -3.00
C ALA A 16 2.11 15.60 -1.84
N GLU A 17 2.63 15.59 -0.61
CA GLU A 17 1.87 15.99 0.59
C GLU A 17 1.38 17.44 0.49
N ASN A 18 2.28 18.38 0.15
CA ASN A 18 1.92 19.79 0.00
C ASN A 18 0.96 20.05 -1.17
N GLN A 19 0.97 19.19 -2.19
CA GLN A 19 0.03 19.25 -3.31
C GLN A 19 -1.33 18.61 -2.99
N GLY A 20 -1.51 18.07 -1.78
CA GLY A 20 -2.80 17.57 -1.32
C GLY A 20 -3.09 16.12 -1.71
N ILE A 21 -2.07 15.28 -1.90
CA ILE A 21 -2.25 13.86 -2.29
C ILE A 21 -3.24 13.12 -1.38
N ALA A 22 -3.24 13.41 -0.07
CA ALA A 22 -4.18 12.83 0.88
C ALA A 22 -5.63 13.25 0.60
N LYS A 23 -5.87 14.54 0.33
CA LYS A 23 -7.19 15.08 0.00
C LYS A 23 -7.69 14.52 -1.33
N ASP A 24 -6.82 14.45 -2.33
CA ASP A 24 -7.19 13.95 -3.65
C ASP A 24 -7.42 12.43 -3.63
N GLY A 25 -6.62 11.68 -2.87
CA GLY A 25 -6.88 10.26 -2.59
C GLY A 25 -8.21 10.04 -1.89
N ALA A 26 -8.57 10.88 -0.90
CA ALA A 26 -9.85 10.81 -0.21
C ALA A 26 -11.04 11.05 -1.14
N LYS A 27 -10.94 11.97 -2.11
CA LYS A 27 -11.97 12.17 -3.14
C LYS A 27 -12.19 10.92 -3.97
N LEU A 28 -11.12 10.25 -4.41
CA LEU A 28 -11.19 9.01 -5.16
C LEU A 28 -11.89 7.91 -4.35
N VAL A 29 -11.47 7.71 -3.09
CA VAL A 29 -12.08 6.72 -2.20
C VAL A 29 -13.56 7.01 -1.97
N THR A 30 -13.92 8.29 -1.76
CA THR A 30 -15.32 8.70 -1.60
C THR A 30 -16.14 8.39 -2.85
N ALA A 31 -15.61 8.70 -4.03
CA ALA A 31 -16.28 8.39 -5.30
C ALA A 31 -16.51 6.89 -5.48
N VAL A 32 -15.52 6.06 -5.16
CA VAL A 32 -15.63 4.59 -5.23
C VAL A 32 -16.64 4.04 -4.22
N ALA A 33 -16.64 4.57 -3.00
CA ALA A 33 -17.57 4.18 -1.94
C ALA A 33 -19.02 4.51 -2.30
N CYS A 34 -19.28 5.73 -2.78
CA CYS A 34 -20.61 6.24 -3.04
C CYS A 34 -21.17 5.87 -4.43
N ALA A 35 -20.35 5.35 -5.35
CA ALA A 35 -20.82 4.95 -6.67
C ALA A 35 -21.81 3.77 -6.60
N ASP A 36 -23.06 4.01 -7.03
CA ASP A 36 -24.17 3.04 -7.03
C ASP A 36 -24.36 2.31 -8.38
N VAL A 37 -23.34 2.33 -9.22
CA VAL A 37 -23.30 1.51 -10.44
C VAL A 37 -22.64 0.16 -10.15
N PRO A 38 -22.88 -0.88 -10.97
CA PRO A 38 -22.11 -2.12 -10.87
C PRO A 38 -20.60 -1.86 -10.97
N LYS A 39 -19.85 -2.36 -9.97
CA LYS A 39 -18.39 -2.28 -9.86
C LYS A 39 -17.79 -3.67 -10.06
N LEU A 40 -16.82 -3.80 -10.95
CA LEU A 40 -16.06 -5.02 -11.19
C LEU A 40 -14.58 -4.73 -10.92
N THR A 41 -13.90 -5.65 -10.23
CA THR A 41 -12.47 -5.51 -9.92
C THR A 41 -11.70 -6.72 -10.40
N LEU A 42 -10.64 -6.49 -11.16
CA LEU A 42 -9.68 -7.51 -11.56
C LEU A 42 -8.29 -7.08 -11.11
N VAL A 43 -7.66 -7.87 -10.24
CA VAL A 43 -6.27 -7.66 -9.82
C VAL A 43 -5.36 -8.35 -10.82
N ILE A 44 -4.67 -7.54 -11.63
CA ILE A 44 -3.79 -8.02 -12.71
C ILE A 44 -2.29 -8.00 -12.30
N GLY A 45 -1.96 -7.41 -11.15
CA GLY A 45 -0.61 -7.33 -10.62
C GLY A 45 -0.60 -6.99 -9.12
N GLY A 46 -0.02 -5.85 -8.76
CA GLY A 46 0.02 -5.38 -7.38
C GLY A 46 -1.30 -4.79 -6.88
N SER A 47 -1.62 -5.06 -5.61
CA SER A 47 -2.68 -4.38 -4.88
C SER A 47 -2.25 -4.12 -3.44
N TYR A 48 -1.62 -2.95 -3.24
CA TYR A 48 -0.97 -2.58 -1.99
C TYR A 48 -1.60 -1.35 -1.32
N GLY A 49 -1.80 -1.44 0.00
CA GLY A 49 -2.12 -0.33 0.88
C GLY A 49 -3.32 0.52 0.43
N ALA A 50 -3.20 1.84 0.56
CA ALA A 50 -4.28 2.76 0.24
C ALA A 50 -4.72 2.73 -1.24
N GLY A 51 -3.86 2.28 -2.16
CA GLY A 51 -4.25 2.13 -3.56
C GLY A 51 -5.28 1.00 -3.75
N ASN A 52 -5.29 -0.04 -2.90
CA ASN A 52 -6.35 -1.05 -2.90
C ASN A 52 -7.71 -0.39 -2.63
N TYR A 53 -7.74 0.58 -1.73
CA TYR A 53 -8.95 1.30 -1.35
C TYR A 53 -9.46 2.17 -2.50
N GLY A 54 -8.58 2.98 -3.09
CA GLY A 54 -8.91 3.86 -4.21
C GLY A 54 -9.31 3.12 -5.49
N MET A 55 -8.94 1.84 -5.63
CA MET A 55 -9.25 1.04 -6.82
C MET A 55 -10.35 -0.01 -6.59
N CYS A 56 -11.28 0.23 -5.66
CA CYS A 56 -12.41 -0.65 -5.37
C CYS A 56 -11.99 -2.07 -4.94
N GLY A 57 -11.11 -2.15 -3.95
CA GLY A 57 -10.77 -3.38 -3.25
C GLY A 57 -11.97 -3.99 -2.50
N ARG A 58 -11.72 -5.10 -1.79
CA ARG A 58 -12.79 -5.94 -1.21
C ARG A 58 -13.76 -5.17 -0.31
N ALA A 59 -13.27 -4.21 0.46
CA ALA A 59 -14.08 -3.40 1.38
C ALA A 59 -15.11 -2.48 0.69
N TYR A 60 -14.97 -2.23 -0.61
CA TYR A 60 -15.83 -1.32 -1.38
C TYR A 60 -16.92 -2.05 -2.18
N SER A 61 -17.14 -3.32 -1.85
CA SER A 61 -18.23 -4.16 -2.37
C SER A 61 -18.37 -4.16 -3.90
N PRO A 62 -17.31 -4.50 -4.66
CA PRO A 62 -17.48 -4.82 -6.08
C PRO A 62 -18.40 -6.04 -6.23
N ARG A 63 -19.22 -6.07 -7.28
CA ARG A 63 -20.11 -7.19 -7.61
C ARG A 63 -19.33 -8.48 -7.81
N PHE A 64 -18.19 -8.37 -8.49
CA PHE A 64 -17.21 -9.44 -8.62
C PHE A 64 -15.81 -8.88 -8.43
N LEU A 65 -14.96 -9.66 -7.76
CA LEU A 65 -13.54 -9.39 -7.57
C LEU A 65 -12.77 -10.66 -7.92
N TYR A 66 -11.86 -10.54 -8.88
CA TYR A 66 -11.01 -11.65 -9.33
C TYR A 66 -9.54 -11.28 -9.21
N LEU A 67 -8.69 -12.30 -9.05
CA LEU A 67 -7.24 -12.17 -9.02
C LEU A 67 -6.67 -13.00 -10.17
N TRP A 68 -5.72 -12.45 -10.90
CA TRP A 68 -4.84 -13.25 -11.75
C TRP A 68 -3.85 -14.07 -10.92
N PRO A 69 -3.32 -15.19 -11.44
CA PRO A 69 -2.36 -16.03 -10.72
C PRO A 69 -1.08 -15.30 -10.28
N ASN A 70 -0.66 -14.28 -11.04
CA ASN A 70 0.51 -13.45 -10.72
C ASN A 70 0.22 -12.33 -9.71
N ALA A 71 -1.05 -12.12 -9.33
CA ALA A 71 -1.43 -11.02 -8.46
C ALA A 71 -0.84 -11.14 -7.06
N ARG A 72 -0.58 -10.00 -6.42
CA ARG A 72 -0.14 -9.91 -5.02
C ARG A 72 -0.93 -8.82 -4.32
N VAL A 73 -1.51 -9.17 -3.17
CA VAL A 73 -2.32 -8.26 -2.36
C VAL A 73 -1.71 -8.24 -0.95
N SER A 74 -1.40 -7.05 -0.44
CA SER A 74 -0.81 -6.88 0.90
C SER A 74 -0.99 -5.44 1.38
N VAL A 75 -0.70 -5.16 2.64
CA VAL A 75 -0.68 -3.79 3.18
C VAL A 75 0.41 -2.93 2.53
N MET A 76 1.55 -3.52 2.20
CA MET A 76 2.67 -2.91 1.46
C MET A 76 3.56 -4.00 0.84
N GLY A 77 4.56 -3.62 0.05
CA GLY A 77 5.55 -4.57 -0.48
C GLY A 77 6.41 -5.17 0.63
N GLY A 78 6.80 -6.44 0.52
CA GLY A 78 7.60 -7.13 1.55
C GLY A 78 8.93 -6.42 1.85
N GLU A 79 9.65 -6.03 0.80
CA GLU A 79 10.90 -5.27 0.92
C GLU A 79 10.69 -3.90 1.61
N GLN A 80 9.57 -3.23 1.34
CA GLN A 80 9.23 -1.97 2.00
C GLN A 80 9.00 -2.17 3.50
N ALA A 81 8.24 -3.20 3.87
CA ALA A 81 7.98 -3.53 5.28
C ALA A 81 9.28 -3.89 6.03
N ALA A 82 10.13 -4.73 5.42
CA ALA A 82 11.42 -5.12 5.94
C ALA A 82 12.33 -3.90 6.20
N ASN A 83 12.42 -2.98 5.24
CA ASN A 83 13.23 -1.77 5.37
C ASN A 83 12.72 -0.82 6.46
N VAL A 84 11.39 -0.62 6.56
CA VAL A 84 10.81 0.22 7.61
C VAL A 84 11.06 -0.39 9.00
N LEU A 85 10.89 -1.71 9.14
CA LEU A 85 11.13 -2.40 10.41
C LEU A 85 12.60 -2.30 10.83
N ALA A 86 13.53 -2.50 9.90
CA ALA A 86 14.96 -2.35 10.13
C ALA A 86 15.33 -0.94 10.57
N GLN A 87 14.79 0.08 9.92
CA GLN A 87 15.03 1.48 10.28
C GLN A 87 14.50 1.80 11.68
N VAL A 88 13.29 1.35 12.02
CA VAL A 88 12.70 1.57 13.36
C VAL A 88 13.52 0.87 14.45
N GLU A 89 13.98 -0.36 14.23
CA GLU A 89 14.82 -1.08 15.20
C GLU A 89 16.18 -0.41 15.37
N LYS A 90 16.80 0.05 14.28
CA LYS A 90 18.03 0.85 14.32
C LYS A 90 17.85 2.11 15.18
N ASP A 91 16.83 2.92 14.88
CA ASP A 91 16.56 4.16 15.61
C ASP A 91 16.30 3.89 17.10
N LYS A 92 15.62 2.78 17.42
CA LYS A 92 15.35 2.36 18.79
C LYS A 92 16.64 1.97 19.54
N ARG A 93 17.53 1.21 18.91
CA ARG A 93 18.82 0.80 19.50
C ARG A 93 19.77 1.98 19.68
N GLU A 94 19.86 2.88 18.70
CA GLU A 94 20.64 4.11 18.80
C GLU A 94 20.20 4.97 19.99
N ARG A 95 18.89 5.13 20.20
CA ARG A 95 18.33 5.83 21.39
C ARG A 95 18.69 5.18 22.72
N ASN A 96 18.88 3.85 22.72
CA ASN A 96 19.25 3.09 23.91
C ASN A 96 20.78 2.91 24.06
N GLY A 97 21.58 3.55 23.20
CA GLY A 97 23.05 3.41 23.20
C GLY A 97 23.55 2.02 22.79
N GLN A 98 22.72 1.23 22.11
CA GLN A 98 23.05 -0.13 21.66
C GLN A 98 23.47 -0.13 20.19
N ALA A 99 24.45 -0.97 19.84
CA ALA A 99 24.86 -1.14 18.45
C ALA A 99 23.83 -1.97 17.67
N PHE A 100 23.65 -1.64 16.39
CA PHE A 100 22.90 -2.44 15.44
C PHE A 100 23.82 -2.78 14.28
N SER A 101 24.25 -4.04 14.21
CA SER A 101 25.19 -4.49 13.20
C SER A 101 24.50 -4.70 11.85
N GLN A 102 25.27 -4.61 10.76
CA GLN A 102 24.75 -4.88 9.41
C GLN A 102 24.25 -6.32 9.24
N GLU A 103 24.85 -7.28 9.96
CA GLU A 103 24.42 -8.68 9.92
C GLU A 103 23.04 -8.87 10.57
N GLU A 104 22.78 -8.19 11.69
CA GLU A 104 21.45 -8.17 12.31
C GLU A 104 20.42 -7.47 11.43
N GLU A 105 20.81 -6.37 10.78
CA GLU A 105 19.95 -5.66 9.83
C GLU A 105 19.57 -6.56 8.64
N GLN A 106 20.54 -7.27 8.07
CA GLN A 106 20.28 -8.20 6.96
C GLN A 106 19.40 -9.37 7.38
N LYS A 107 19.63 -9.96 8.56
CA LYS A 107 18.79 -11.04 9.11
C LYS A 107 17.35 -10.59 9.33
N LEU A 108 17.14 -9.32 9.69
CA LEU A 108 15.81 -8.77 9.92
C LEU A 108 15.08 -8.43 8.61
N LYS A 109 15.83 -8.18 7.52
CA LYS A 109 15.25 -7.91 6.18
C LYS A 109 15.00 -9.17 5.34
N ALA A 110 15.64 -10.29 5.68
CA ALA A 110 15.47 -11.60 5.04
C ALA A 110 14.15 -12.25 5.43
#